data_AF-A0AAE3SX59-F1
#
_entry.id   AF-A0AAE3SX59-F1
#
_cell.length_a   1.000
_cell.length_b   1.000
_cell.length_c   1.000
_cell.angle_alpha   90.00
_cell.angle_beta   90.00
_cell.angle_gamma   90.00
#
_symmetry.space_group_name_H-M   'P 1'
#
loop_
_entity.id
_entity.type
_entity.pdbx_description
1 polymer ?
#
loop_
_entity_poly.entity_id
_entity_poly.type
_entity_poly.pdbx_seq_one_letter_code
_entity_poly.pdbx_strand_id
1 'polypeptide(L)'
;MAKEAILSVTFTAGCAINRDMYYVASSPDAWREAEDTPYSVMYFYQHQTEKKWFYHELPDWNVVSVCYRPPVQGAERIVHALTEDGYVETYSRSGSSTENLLASLSDDDSELEYLTQIRCVDGALLVCGDAGRIYWKEQGAWTRIDQDLAARVSDSGEVGPSTLLLLNDVGVANDGTIVTVGSDGFIAYFDRKQWRVEEKLTGSQLNRVQVESDGTLWIAGSQGTVLTGKVGTKPTVVTRKTLKTDLYAVTVFQGVPYFGGEAGVFKYVDGKLEPIVIDGVPFTEVVVELEAKDGVLWLLSAKKILRFDGSDWETFEHPGNIDPDTRRVMGQ
;
A
#
# COMPACT_ATOMS: atom_id res chain seq x y z
N MET A 1 -15.66 36.19 9.74
CA MET A 1 -15.19 35.05 8.93
C MET A 1 -15.02 33.90 9.88
N ALA A 2 -15.85 32.85 9.76
CA ALA A 2 -15.63 31.64 10.54
C ALA A 2 -14.29 31.04 10.10
N LYS A 3 -13.36 30.79 11.04
CA LYS A 3 -12.20 29.94 10.77
C LYS A 3 -12.77 28.60 10.32
N GLU A 4 -12.49 28.16 9.10
CA GLU A 4 -12.76 26.77 8.71
C GLU A 4 -12.11 25.86 9.76
N ALA A 5 -12.92 24.98 10.36
CA ALA A 5 -12.42 24.07 11.38
C ALA A 5 -11.53 23.03 10.69
N ILE A 6 -10.25 22.98 11.05
CA ILE A 6 -9.35 21.93 10.57
C ILE A 6 -9.76 20.63 11.25
N LEU A 7 -10.44 19.77 10.49
CA LEU A 7 -10.91 18.46 10.95
C LEU A 7 -9.72 17.51 11.22
N SER A 8 -9.88 16.66 12.22
CA SER A 8 -9.01 15.51 12.43
C SER A 8 -9.23 14.48 11.32
N VAL A 9 -8.16 13.85 10.88
CA VAL A 9 -8.15 12.90 9.76
C VAL A 9 -7.43 11.62 10.13
N THR A 10 -7.89 10.50 9.60
CA THR A 10 -7.20 9.21 9.66
C THR A 10 -6.56 8.93 8.31
N PHE A 11 -5.25 8.70 8.27
CA PHE A 11 -4.56 8.27 7.06
C PHE A 11 -4.84 6.79 6.76
N THR A 12 -5.15 6.49 5.49
CA THR A 12 -5.60 5.15 5.06
C THR A 12 -4.67 4.49 4.05
N ALA A 13 -3.99 5.28 3.22
CA ALA A 13 -2.98 4.81 2.26
C ALA A 13 -1.99 5.93 1.98
N GLY A 14 -0.79 5.61 1.51
CA GLY A 14 0.17 6.63 1.10
C GLY A 14 1.28 6.10 0.22
N CYS A 15 1.98 7.01 -0.46
CA CYS A 15 3.21 6.69 -1.19
C CYS A 15 4.19 7.86 -1.15
N ALA A 16 5.48 7.53 -1.10
CA ALA A 16 6.56 8.49 -1.18
C ALA A 16 6.73 8.98 -2.62
N ILE A 17 6.77 10.31 -2.76
CA ILE A 17 7.10 10.93 -4.04
C ILE A 17 8.63 11.02 -4.18
N ASN A 18 9.28 11.52 -3.13
CA ASN A 18 10.73 11.67 -3.00
C ASN A 18 11.10 11.83 -1.52
N ARG A 19 12.36 12.16 -1.22
CA ARG A 19 12.86 12.38 0.15
C ARG A 19 12.15 13.48 0.95
N ASP A 20 11.47 14.41 0.28
CA ASP A 20 10.88 15.62 0.86
C ASP A 20 9.37 15.72 0.65
N MET A 21 8.75 14.72 0.03
CA MET A 21 7.35 14.77 -0.37
C MET A 21 6.67 13.42 -0.22
N TYR A 22 5.46 13.45 0.35
CA TYR A 22 4.64 12.26 0.58
C TYR A 22 3.20 12.54 0.17
N TYR A 23 2.58 11.59 -0.53
CA TYR A 23 1.17 11.65 -0.90
C TYR A 23 0.37 10.68 -0.04
N VAL A 24 -0.76 11.13 0.50
CA VAL A 24 -1.53 10.36 1.48
C VAL A 24 -3.03 10.49 1.24
N ALA A 25 -3.72 9.36 1.26
CA ALA A 25 -5.17 9.27 1.33
C ALA A 25 -5.61 9.34 2.80
N SER A 26 -6.71 10.02 3.06
CA SER A 26 -7.23 10.14 4.41
C SER A 26 -8.76 10.25 4.44
N SER A 27 -9.36 9.90 5.57
CA SER A 27 -10.78 10.11 5.81
C SER A 27 -10.97 11.00 7.06
N PRO A 28 -11.80 12.05 6.98
CA PRO A 28 -12.11 12.89 8.14
C PRO A 28 -12.82 12.09 9.25
N ASP A 29 -12.30 12.18 10.47
CA ASP A 29 -12.77 11.37 11.60
C ASP A 29 -14.25 11.61 11.91
N ALA A 30 -14.70 12.86 11.77
CA ALA A 30 -16.09 13.25 12.01
C ALA A 30 -17.09 12.59 11.04
N TRP A 31 -16.65 12.21 9.84
CA TRP A 31 -17.52 11.64 8.80
C TRP A 31 -17.50 10.12 8.81
N ARG A 32 -16.38 9.49 9.21
CA ARG A 32 -16.32 8.04 9.46
C ARG A 32 -17.36 7.55 10.46
N GLU A 33 -17.74 8.39 11.42
CA GLU A 33 -18.70 8.03 12.47
C GLU A 33 -20.15 8.42 12.15
N ALA A 34 -20.36 9.32 11.18
CA ALA A 34 -21.64 10.04 11.03
C ALA A 34 -22.33 9.86 9.67
N GLU A 35 -21.61 9.45 8.61
CA GLU A 35 -22.15 9.41 7.25
C GLU A 35 -21.94 8.03 6.60
N ASP A 36 -22.98 7.51 5.94
CA ASP A 36 -22.94 6.28 5.12
C ASP A 36 -22.25 6.52 3.75
N THR A 37 -21.82 7.75 3.46
CA THR A 37 -21.21 8.13 2.18
C THR A 37 -19.69 8.19 2.33
N PRO A 38 -18.93 7.42 1.54
CA PRO A 38 -17.47 7.43 1.63
C PRO A 38 -16.90 8.79 1.21
N TYR A 39 -15.85 9.23 1.89
CA TYR A 39 -15.20 10.50 1.61
C TYR A 39 -13.71 10.41 1.87
N SER A 40 -12.91 10.76 0.85
CA SER A 40 -11.45 10.82 0.95
C SER A 40 -10.94 12.25 0.73
N VAL A 41 -10.10 12.73 1.66
CA VAL A 41 -9.27 13.92 1.45
C VAL A 41 -7.85 13.45 1.16
N MET A 42 -7.31 13.89 0.04
CA MET A 42 -5.97 13.55 -0.41
C MET A 42 -5.01 14.67 -0.05
N TYR A 43 -3.90 14.36 0.62
CA TYR A 43 -2.90 15.36 1.00
C TYR A 43 -1.55 15.11 0.32
N PHE A 44 -0.89 16.20 -0.04
CA PHE A 44 0.54 16.26 -0.28
C PHE A 44 1.22 16.91 0.91
N TYR A 45 2.06 16.15 1.60
CA TYR A 45 3.09 16.71 2.47
C TYR A 45 4.27 17.18 1.61
N GLN A 46 4.73 18.40 1.83
CA GLN A 46 5.89 18.99 1.14
C GLN A 46 6.82 19.66 2.15
N HIS A 47 7.97 19.05 2.40
CA HIS A 47 8.90 19.51 3.43
C HIS A 47 9.53 20.87 3.12
N GLN A 48 9.72 21.22 1.84
CA GLN A 48 10.47 22.41 1.45
C GLN A 48 9.61 23.69 1.34
N THR A 49 8.29 23.58 1.39
CA THR A 49 7.38 24.74 1.28
C THR A 49 7.07 25.32 2.65
N GLU A 50 6.61 26.58 2.71
CA GLU A 50 6.13 27.17 3.97
C GLU A 50 4.84 26.50 4.43
N LYS A 51 3.83 26.46 3.55
CA LYS A 51 2.64 25.65 3.73
C LYS A 51 2.99 24.19 3.44
N LYS A 52 3.17 23.37 4.48
CA LYS A 52 3.61 21.97 4.35
C LYS A 52 2.56 21.03 3.75
N TRP A 53 1.28 21.34 3.95
CA TRP A 53 0.17 20.47 3.61
C TRP A 53 -0.71 21.12 2.55
N PHE A 54 -0.85 20.44 1.41
CA PHE A 54 -1.77 20.79 0.34
C PHE A 54 -2.75 19.64 0.17
N TYR A 55 -3.96 19.92 -0.28
CA TYR A 55 -4.98 18.89 -0.41
C TYR A 55 -5.86 19.08 -1.63
N HIS A 56 -6.52 17.99 -2.00
CA HIS A 56 -7.67 17.96 -2.88
C HIS A 56 -8.66 16.90 -2.35
N GLU A 57 -9.89 16.95 -2.81
CA GLU A 57 -11.00 16.16 -2.25
C GLU A 57 -11.55 15.21 -3.30
N LEU A 58 -11.87 14.00 -2.85
CA LEU A 58 -12.54 12.96 -3.63
C LEU A 58 -13.83 12.60 -2.88
N PRO A 59 -14.93 13.37 -3.10
CA PRO A 59 -16.23 13.04 -2.52
C PRO A 59 -16.73 11.72 -3.10
N ASP A 60 -17.44 10.93 -2.30
CA ASP A 60 -17.96 9.60 -2.67
C ASP A 60 -16.88 8.54 -2.93
N TRP A 61 -15.61 8.78 -2.54
CA TRP A 61 -14.51 7.84 -2.72
C TRP A 61 -14.02 7.27 -1.40
N ASN A 62 -13.94 5.94 -1.32
CA ASN A 62 -13.15 5.25 -0.29
C ASN A 62 -11.80 4.83 -0.91
N VAL A 63 -10.78 5.67 -0.78
CA VAL A 63 -9.46 5.36 -1.34
C VAL A 63 -8.74 4.33 -0.48
N VAL A 64 -8.44 3.17 -1.09
CA VAL A 64 -7.78 2.03 -0.45
C VAL A 64 -6.31 1.91 -0.79
N SER A 65 -5.88 2.48 -1.92
CA SER A 65 -4.47 2.47 -2.31
C SER A 65 -4.10 3.67 -3.17
N VAL A 66 -2.82 4.06 -3.10
CA VAL A 66 -2.25 5.11 -3.94
C VAL A 66 -0.89 4.67 -4.48
N CYS A 67 -0.49 5.20 -5.62
CA CYS A 67 0.88 5.04 -6.10
C CYS A 67 1.40 6.29 -6.82
N TYR A 68 2.72 6.46 -6.80
CA TYR A 68 3.40 7.53 -7.52
C TYR A 68 3.96 7.00 -8.84
N ARG A 69 3.66 7.69 -9.95
CA ARG A 69 4.27 7.37 -11.24
C ARG A 69 5.75 7.79 -11.25
N PRO A 70 6.69 6.89 -11.56
CA PRO A 70 8.11 7.23 -11.63
C PRO A 70 8.38 8.51 -12.45
N PRO A 71 9.27 9.39 -11.97
CA PRO A 71 9.48 10.69 -12.61
C PRO A 71 10.03 10.53 -14.02
N VAL A 72 9.37 11.17 -14.98
CA VAL A 72 9.87 11.32 -16.36
C VAL A 72 10.37 12.76 -16.51
N GLN A 73 11.58 12.93 -17.03
CA GLN A 73 12.19 14.26 -17.16
C GLN A 73 11.31 15.20 -18.00
N GLY A 74 10.98 16.38 -17.44
CA GLY A 74 10.13 17.38 -18.10
C GLY A 74 8.64 17.06 -18.07
N ALA A 75 8.23 15.89 -17.59
CA ALA A 75 6.84 15.55 -17.36
C ALA A 75 6.37 16.04 -15.98
N GLU A 76 5.05 16.12 -15.84
CA GLU A 76 4.44 16.45 -14.56
C GLU A 76 4.52 15.28 -13.60
N ARG A 77 4.50 15.61 -12.31
CA ARG A 77 4.28 14.61 -11.27
C ARG A 77 2.86 14.09 -11.39
N ILE A 78 2.74 12.77 -11.43
CA ILE A 78 1.45 12.08 -11.50
C ILE A 78 1.36 11.12 -10.31
N VAL A 79 0.27 11.21 -9.56
CA VAL A 79 -0.11 10.22 -8.54
C VAL A 79 -1.44 9.61 -8.94
N HIS A 80 -1.67 8.38 -8.47
CA HIS A 80 -2.91 7.66 -8.67
C HIS A 80 -3.53 7.31 -7.34
N ALA A 81 -4.87 7.34 -7.28
CA ALA A 81 -5.67 6.85 -6.16
C ALA A 81 -6.66 5.83 -6.67
N LEU A 82 -6.79 4.70 -5.96
CA LEU A 82 -7.69 3.61 -6.27
C LEU A 82 -8.75 3.50 -5.16
N THR A 83 -10.01 3.37 -5.55
CA THR A 83 -11.09 2.95 -4.66
C THR A 83 -11.31 1.44 -4.70
N GLU A 84 -11.96 0.92 -3.66
CA GLU A 84 -12.30 -0.50 -3.58
C GLU A 84 -13.27 -0.96 -4.68
N ASP A 85 -14.08 -0.07 -5.22
CA ASP A 85 -15.07 -0.31 -6.29
C ASP A 85 -14.55 0.01 -7.71
N GLY A 86 -13.23 0.21 -7.85
CA GLY A 86 -12.57 0.25 -9.16
C GLY A 86 -12.47 1.59 -9.85
N TYR A 87 -12.77 2.70 -9.16
CA TYR A 87 -12.42 4.03 -9.64
C TYR A 87 -10.92 4.31 -9.44
N VAL A 88 -10.30 4.86 -10.48
CA VAL A 88 -8.90 5.28 -10.48
C VAL A 88 -8.83 6.76 -10.80
N GLU A 89 -8.26 7.53 -9.89
CA GLU A 89 -7.87 8.90 -10.14
C GLU A 89 -6.47 8.94 -10.73
N THR A 90 -6.25 9.83 -11.70
CA THR A 90 -4.92 10.30 -12.09
C THR A 90 -4.84 11.79 -11.80
N TYR A 91 -4.02 12.16 -10.82
CA TYR A 91 -3.88 13.54 -10.36
C TYR A 91 -2.50 14.12 -10.70
N SER A 92 -2.49 15.36 -11.18
CA SER A 92 -1.30 16.15 -11.47
C SER A 92 -1.55 17.64 -11.18
N ARG A 93 -0.51 18.47 -11.35
CA ARG A 93 -0.69 19.93 -11.27
C ARG A 93 -1.60 20.51 -12.35
N SER A 94 -1.80 19.80 -13.46
CA SER A 94 -2.70 20.23 -14.55
C SER A 94 -4.16 19.85 -14.30
N GLY A 95 -4.44 19.10 -13.23
CA GLY A 95 -5.78 18.66 -12.86
C GLY A 95 -5.86 17.15 -12.63
N SER A 96 -7.09 16.69 -12.49
CA SER A 96 -7.46 15.31 -12.21
C SER A 96 -8.28 14.72 -13.36
N SER A 97 -8.11 13.43 -13.61
CA SER A 97 -8.99 12.63 -14.46
C SER A 97 -9.34 11.33 -13.76
N THR A 98 -10.59 10.90 -13.88
CA THR A 98 -11.11 9.68 -13.26
C THR A 98 -11.58 8.70 -14.30
N GLU A 99 -11.36 7.41 -14.05
CA GLU A 99 -11.91 6.33 -14.85
C GLU A 99 -12.38 5.20 -13.92
N ASN A 100 -13.33 4.39 -14.37
CA ASN A 100 -13.72 3.16 -13.68
C ASN A 100 -13.15 1.98 -14.48
N LEU A 101 -12.24 1.22 -13.87
CA LEU A 101 -11.56 0.10 -14.53
C LEU A 101 -12.48 -1.11 -14.73
N LEU A 102 -13.55 -1.22 -13.95
CA LEU A 102 -14.57 -2.26 -14.03
C LEU A 102 -15.69 -1.91 -15.02
N ALA A 103 -15.79 -0.67 -15.51
CA ALA A 103 -16.89 -0.23 -16.39
C ALA A 103 -16.98 -0.96 -17.74
N SER A 104 -15.94 -1.69 -18.13
CA SER A 104 -15.94 -2.53 -19.34
C SER A 104 -16.31 -3.99 -19.09
N LEU A 105 -16.49 -4.37 -17.83
CA LEU A 105 -16.95 -5.69 -17.40
C LEU A 105 -18.48 -5.71 -17.43
N SER A 106 -19.08 -6.90 -17.63
CA SER A 106 -20.53 -7.04 -17.54
C SER A 106 -21.01 -6.78 -16.11
N ASP A 107 -22.19 -6.18 -15.96
CA ASP A 107 -22.78 -5.80 -14.67
C ASP A 107 -22.72 -6.95 -13.62
N ASP A 108 -22.98 -8.19 -14.02
CA ASP A 108 -22.94 -9.39 -13.16
C ASP A 108 -21.55 -9.71 -12.54
N ASP A 109 -20.45 -9.30 -13.19
CA ASP A 109 -19.08 -9.53 -12.68
C ASP A 109 -18.61 -8.38 -11.76
N SER A 110 -19.23 -7.20 -11.83
CA SER A 110 -18.76 -5.98 -11.16
C SER A 110 -19.23 -5.84 -9.71
N GLU A 111 -20.38 -6.40 -9.33
CA GLU A 111 -21.01 -6.19 -8.01
C GLU A 111 -20.36 -7.01 -6.87
N LEU A 112 -19.34 -7.83 -7.14
CA LEU A 112 -18.73 -8.75 -6.17
C LEU A 112 -17.20 -8.63 -6.05
N GLU A 113 -16.59 -7.60 -6.65
CA GLU A 113 -15.13 -7.47 -6.76
C GLU A 113 -14.62 -6.23 -6.02
N TYR A 114 -14.07 -6.38 -4.81
CA TYR A 114 -13.30 -5.32 -4.15
C TYR A 114 -11.85 -5.35 -4.60
N LEU A 115 -11.30 -4.18 -4.93
CA LEU A 115 -9.91 -4.00 -5.29
C LEU A 115 -9.12 -3.52 -4.08
N THR A 116 -7.88 -4.00 -3.95
CA THR A 116 -7.09 -3.82 -2.72
C THR A 116 -5.83 -3.00 -2.95
N GLN A 117 -5.28 -3.03 -4.17
CA GLN A 117 -3.97 -2.49 -4.44
C GLN A 117 -3.83 -1.93 -5.84
N ILE A 118 -3.17 -0.77 -5.96
CA ILE A 118 -2.61 -0.26 -7.21
C ILE A 118 -1.10 -0.07 -7.10
N ARG A 119 -0.36 -0.51 -8.13
CA ARG A 119 1.08 -0.26 -8.30
C ARG A 119 1.33 0.42 -9.63
N CYS A 120 2.30 1.34 -9.65
CA CYS A 120 2.84 1.88 -10.88
C CYS A 120 4.25 1.31 -11.11
N VAL A 121 4.43 0.58 -12.21
CA VAL A 121 5.71 -0.05 -12.58
C VAL A 121 6.06 0.41 -13.99
N ASP A 122 7.17 1.12 -14.13
CA ASP A 122 7.64 1.69 -15.40
C ASP A 122 6.58 2.50 -16.16
N GLY A 123 5.65 3.13 -15.43
CA GLY A 123 4.55 3.92 -15.99
C GLY A 123 3.30 3.13 -16.37
N ALA A 124 3.33 1.80 -16.28
CA ALA A 124 2.13 0.97 -16.33
C ALA A 124 1.47 0.87 -14.95
N LEU A 125 0.15 0.70 -14.93
CA LEU A 125 -0.63 0.46 -13.72
C LEU A 125 -0.99 -1.02 -13.63
N LEU A 126 -0.82 -1.57 -12.43
CA LEU A 126 -1.21 -2.92 -12.06
C LEU A 126 -2.14 -2.84 -10.85
N VAL A 127 -3.30 -3.48 -10.94
CA VAL A 127 -4.30 -3.51 -9.87
C VAL A 127 -4.66 -4.95 -9.54
N CYS A 128 -4.83 -5.27 -8.25
CA CYS A 128 -5.38 -6.57 -7.83
C CYS A 128 -6.51 -6.42 -6.82
N GLY A 129 -7.23 -7.51 -6.60
CA GLY A 129 -8.32 -7.56 -5.62
C GLY A 129 -8.91 -8.96 -5.44
N ASP A 130 -10.15 -8.95 -4.99
CA ASP A 130 -10.98 -10.12 -4.74
C ASP A 130 -11.20 -10.96 -6.00
N ALA A 131 -11.72 -12.17 -5.80
CA ALA A 131 -11.91 -13.19 -6.83
C ALA A 131 -10.65 -13.50 -7.68
N GLY A 132 -9.45 -13.25 -7.12
CA GLY A 132 -8.19 -13.46 -7.82
C GLY A 132 -7.89 -12.47 -8.94
N ARG A 133 -8.58 -11.32 -8.98
CA ARG A 133 -8.53 -10.41 -10.12
C ARG A 133 -7.24 -9.63 -10.18
N ILE A 134 -6.70 -9.52 -11.40
CA ILE A 134 -5.48 -8.75 -11.68
C ILE A 134 -5.63 -8.02 -13.02
N TYR A 135 -5.51 -6.70 -12.98
CA TYR A 135 -5.68 -5.79 -14.10
C TYR A 135 -4.36 -5.10 -14.43
N TRP A 136 -4.07 -4.93 -15.72
CA TRP A 136 -2.89 -4.26 -16.24
C TRP A 136 -3.28 -3.17 -17.24
N LYS A 137 -2.61 -2.02 -17.16
CA LYS A 137 -2.78 -0.90 -18.09
C LYS A 137 -1.45 -0.19 -18.35
N GLU A 138 -0.92 -0.34 -19.55
CA GLU A 138 0.19 0.47 -20.07
C GLU A 138 -0.33 1.75 -20.76
N GLN A 139 -1.21 1.57 -21.74
CA GLN A 139 -1.85 2.62 -22.53
C GLN A 139 -3.26 2.17 -22.91
N GLY A 140 -4.19 3.12 -23.04
CA GLY A 140 -5.55 2.81 -23.51
C GLY A 140 -6.41 2.15 -22.42
N ALA A 141 -6.98 0.99 -22.73
CA ALA A 141 -7.95 0.29 -21.87
C ALA A 141 -7.26 -0.64 -20.85
N TRP A 142 -7.93 -0.89 -19.73
CA TRP A 142 -7.54 -1.93 -18.79
C TRP A 142 -7.71 -3.31 -19.39
N THR A 143 -6.79 -4.22 -19.06
CA THR A 143 -6.84 -5.61 -19.48
C THR A 143 -6.68 -6.52 -18.28
N ARG A 144 -7.44 -7.61 -18.23
CA ARG A 144 -7.23 -8.66 -17.25
C ARG A 144 -6.01 -9.50 -17.62
N ILE A 145 -5.28 -9.96 -16.62
CA ILE A 145 -4.15 -10.88 -16.80
C ILE A 145 -4.26 -12.14 -15.94
N ASP A 146 -5.41 -12.36 -15.28
CA ASP A 146 -5.69 -13.47 -14.37
C ASP A 146 -6.40 -14.67 -15.05
N GLN A 147 -6.49 -14.73 -16.38
CA GLN A 147 -7.38 -15.66 -17.09
C GLN A 147 -7.13 -17.15 -16.77
N ASP A 148 -5.88 -17.57 -16.62
CA ASP A 148 -5.57 -18.95 -16.26
C ASP A 148 -5.40 -19.17 -14.75
N LEU A 149 -5.38 -18.11 -13.92
CA LEU A 149 -5.13 -18.20 -12.48
C LEU A 149 -6.17 -19.09 -11.78
N ALA A 150 -7.46 -18.91 -12.07
CA ALA A 150 -8.53 -19.71 -11.45
C ALA A 150 -8.41 -21.22 -11.75
N ALA A 151 -7.99 -21.57 -12.97
CA ALA A 151 -7.71 -22.95 -13.34
C ALA A 151 -6.49 -23.49 -12.57
N ARG A 152 -5.41 -22.69 -12.46
CA ARG A 152 -4.20 -23.09 -11.70
C ARG A 152 -4.47 -23.27 -10.21
N VAL A 153 -5.33 -22.44 -9.64
CA VAL A 153 -5.80 -22.56 -8.26
C VAL A 153 -6.55 -23.89 -8.09
N SER A 154 -7.47 -24.21 -9.00
CA SER A 154 -8.22 -25.47 -8.98
C SER A 154 -7.30 -26.70 -9.12
N ASP A 155 -6.32 -26.64 -10.04
CA ASP A 155 -5.35 -27.71 -10.27
C ASP A 155 -4.41 -27.93 -9.07
N SER A 156 -4.09 -26.87 -8.32
CA SER A 156 -3.21 -26.94 -7.15
C SER A 156 -3.87 -27.66 -5.96
N GLY A 157 -5.20 -27.62 -5.86
CA GLY A 157 -5.94 -28.11 -4.70
C GLY A 157 -5.77 -27.28 -3.42
N GLU A 158 -5.10 -26.13 -3.50
CA GLU A 158 -4.73 -25.30 -2.35
C GLU A 158 -5.88 -24.41 -1.84
N VAL A 159 -6.84 -24.07 -2.70
CA VAL A 159 -8.01 -23.24 -2.34
C VAL A 159 -9.27 -24.09 -2.42
N GLY A 160 -10.06 -24.11 -1.34
CA GLY A 160 -11.33 -24.81 -1.31
C GLY A 160 -12.35 -24.21 -2.29
N PRO A 161 -13.27 -25.03 -2.85
CA PRO A 161 -14.19 -24.63 -3.93
C PRO A 161 -15.24 -23.55 -3.58
N SER A 162 -15.23 -23.02 -2.36
CA SER A 162 -16.21 -22.08 -1.83
C SER A 162 -15.59 -20.87 -1.13
N THR A 163 -14.31 -20.58 -1.38
CA THR A 163 -13.62 -19.41 -0.83
C THR A 163 -13.28 -18.47 -1.98
N LEU A 164 -13.78 -17.23 -1.93
CA LEU A 164 -13.28 -16.17 -2.81
C LEU A 164 -11.78 -15.99 -2.53
N LEU A 165 -10.97 -16.07 -3.59
CA LEU A 165 -9.54 -15.80 -3.49
C LEU A 165 -9.35 -14.29 -3.34
N LEU A 166 -8.82 -13.85 -2.20
CA LEU A 166 -8.56 -12.44 -1.91
C LEU A 166 -7.09 -12.18 -2.18
N LEU A 167 -6.77 -11.26 -3.10
CA LEU A 167 -5.40 -10.81 -3.33
C LEU A 167 -5.17 -9.51 -2.57
N ASN A 168 -4.12 -9.46 -1.76
CA ASN A 168 -3.82 -8.33 -0.87
C ASN A 168 -2.71 -7.43 -1.42
N ASP A 169 -1.80 -7.96 -2.24
CA ASP A 169 -0.73 -7.18 -2.86
C ASP A 169 -0.16 -7.86 -4.10
N VAL A 170 0.43 -7.03 -4.97
CA VAL A 170 1.15 -7.42 -6.16
C VAL A 170 2.49 -6.71 -6.24
N GLY A 171 3.51 -7.45 -6.69
CA GLY A 171 4.85 -6.94 -6.94
C GLY A 171 5.34 -7.35 -8.32
N VAL A 172 6.28 -6.59 -8.88
CA VAL A 172 6.86 -6.87 -10.19
C VAL A 172 8.37 -6.88 -10.07
N ALA A 173 9.00 -7.96 -10.53
CA ALA A 173 10.45 -8.07 -10.60
C ALA A 173 11.00 -7.40 -11.87
N ASN A 174 12.31 -7.13 -11.89
CA ASN A 174 12.99 -6.50 -13.02
C ASN A 174 12.91 -7.29 -14.34
N ASP A 175 12.70 -8.60 -14.29
CA ASP A 175 12.48 -9.43 -15.48
C ASP A 175 11.02 -9.40 -15.97
N GLY A 176 10.15 -8.66 -15.29
CA GLY A 176 8.72 -8.54 -15.55
C GLY A 176 7.88 -9.68 -14.93
N THR A 177 8.46 -10.55 -14.11
CA THR A 177 7.70 -11.55 -13.36
C THR A 177 6.82 -10.83 -12.34
N ILE A 178 5.52 -11.13 -12.35
CA ILE A 178 4.59 -10.61 -11.36
C ILE A 178 4.45 -11.64 -10.24
N VAL A 179 4.45 -11.18 -8.99
CA VAL A 179 4.09 -11.98 -7.81
C VAL A 179 2.83 -11.40 -7.21
N THR A 180 1.90 -12.26 -6.81
CA THR A 180 0.72 -11.88 -6.02
C THR A 180 0.67 -12.68 -4.73
N VAL A 181 0.17 -12.06 -3.66
CA VAL A 181 -0.02 -12.67 -2.36
C VAL A 181 -1.42 -12.39 -1.83
N GLY A 182 -1.95 -13.28 -0.99
CA GLY A 182 -3.34 -13.16 -0.58
C GLY A 182 -3.77 -14.00 0.62
N SER A 183 -5.08 -14.29 0.65
CA SER A 183 -5.72 -15.07 1.70
C SER A 183 -5.13 -16.47 1.82
N ASP A 184 -5.20 -17.03 3.03
CA ASP A 184 -4.82 -18.42 3.31
C ASP A 184 -3.41 -18.83 2.84
N GLY A 185 -2.45 -17.91 2.90
CA GLY A 185 -1.06 -18.15 2.52
C GLY A 185 -0.82 -18.17 1.01
N PHE A 186 -1.77 -17.69 0.21
CA PHE A 186 -1.71 -17.75 -1.25
C PHE A 186 -0.52 -16.98 -1.81
N ILE A 187 0.22 -17.62 -2.71
CA ILE A 187 1.31 -17.03 -3.49
C ILE A 187 1.21 -17.57 -4.91
N ALA A 188 1.28 -16.69 -5.91
CA ALA A 188 1.41 -17.10 -7.30
C ALA A 188 2.36 -16.18 -8.06
N TYR A 189 3.01 -16.74 -9.08
CA TYR A 189 3.90 -16.03 -9.98
C TYR A 189 3.37 -16.06 -11.41
N PHE A 190 3.47 -14.95 -12.13
CA PHE A 190 3.16 -14.86 -13.56
C PHE A 190 4.44 -14.57 -14.34
N ASP A 191 4.84 -15.52 -15.17
CA ASP A 191 6.06 -15.43 -16.00
C ASP A 191 5.84 -14.66 -17.32
N ARG A 192 4.78 -13.82 -17.36
CA ARG A 192 4.26 -13.13 -18.53
C ARG A 192 3.57 -14.02 -19.56
N LYS A 193 3.39 -15.31 -19.28
CA LYS A 193 2.64 -16.26 -20.13
C LYS A 193 1.59 -17.02 -19.36
N GLN A 194 1.92 -17.52 -18.18
CA GLN A 194 1.03 -18.35 -17.36
C GLN A 194 1.24 -18.10 -15.88
N TRP A 195 0.17 -18.28 -15.11
CA TRP A 195 0.26 -18.29 -13.66
C TRP A 195 0.78 -19.63 -13.15
N ARG A 196 1.61 -19.57 -12.11
CA ARG A 196 2.06 -20.72 -11.33
C ARG A 196 1.76 -20.45 -9.86
N VAL A 197 0.83 -21.21 -9.31
CA VAL A 197 0.51 -21.20 -7.87
C VAL A 197 1.61 -21.95 -7.12
N GLU A 198 2.08 -21.39 -6.02
CA GLU A 198 3.00 -22.06 -5.12
C GLU A 198 2.28 -22.95 -4.11
N GLU A 199 2.97 -24.01 -3.69
CA GLU A 199 2.52 -24.85 -2.57
C GLU A 199 2.36 -24.00 -1.30
N LYS A 200 1.28 -24.24 -0.56
CA LYS A 200 0.95 -23.49 0.64
C LYS A 200 1.97 -23.69 1.76
N LEU A 201 2.60 -22.59 2.17
CA LEU A 201 3.63 -22.56 3.22
C LEU A 201 3.08 -22.25 4.63
N THR A 202 1.93 -21.59 4.69
CA THR A 202 1.30 -21.10 5.90
C THR A 202 -0.20 -20.97 5.68
N GLY A 203 -1.01 -20.99 6.75
CA GLY A 203 -2.43 -20.60 6.68
C GLY A 203 -2.68 -19.15 7.08
N SER A 204 -1.64 -18.38 7.39
CA SER A 204 -1.76 -16.94 7.66
C SER A 204 -2.06 -16.19 6.37
N GLN A 205 -2.85 -15.11 6.47
CA GLN A 205 -2.97 -14.15 5.38
C GLN A 205 -1.61 -13.52 5.08
N LEU A 206 -1.32 -13.32 3.80
CA LEU A 206 -0.15 -12.60 3.33
C LEU A 206 -0.63 -11.24 2.81
N ASN A 207 -0.13 -10.15 3.39
CA ASN A 207 -0.73 -8.81 3.27
C ASN A 207 0.07 -7.89 2.35
N ARG A 208 1.38 -8.11 2.23
CA ARG A 208 2.28 -7.23 1.46
C ARG A 208 3.46 -7.99 0.91
N VAL A 209 3.89 -7.65 -0.31
CA VAL A 209 5.10 -8.18 -0.95
C VAL A 209 5.99 -7.02 -1.42
N GLN A 210 7.25 -7.06 -0.98
CA GLN A 210 8.31 -6.18 -1.47
C GLN A 210 9.23 -6.99 -2.37
N VAL A 211 9.46 -6.53 -3.60
CA VAL A 211 10.41 -7.13 -4.55
C VAL A 211 11.59 -6.18 -4.75
N GLU A 212 12.78 -6.66 -4.45
CA GLU A 212 14.03 -5.92 -4.62
C GLU A 212 14.60 -6.09 -6.04
N SER A 213 15.46 -5.15 -6.44
CA SER A 213 16.08 -5.13 -7.77
C SER A 213 16.89 -6.38 -8.14
N ASP A 214 17.41 -7.11 -7.15
CA ASP A 214 18.14 -8.36 -7.34
C ASP A 214 17.22 -9.60 -7.36
N GLY A 215 15.91 -9.40 -7.38
CA GLY A 215 14.88 -10.44 -7.33
C GLY A 215 14.63 -11.04 -5.95
N THR A 216 15.25 -10.52 -4.89
CA THR A 216 14.87 -10.88 -3.51
C THR A 216 13.45 -10.42 -3.24
N LEU A 217 12.64 -11.25 -2.60
CA LEU A 217 11.31 -10.87 -2.14
C LEU A 217 11.21 -10.99 -0.62
N TRP A 218 10.41 -10.10 -0.04
CA TRP A 218 9.96 -10.16 1.35
C TRP A 218 8.45 -10.09 1.38
N ILE A 219 7.82 -10.99 2.13
CA ILE A 219 6.37 -11.02 2.28
C ILE A 219 6.03 -10.88 3.76
N ALA A 220 5.15 -9.92 4.06
CA ALA A 220 4.57 -9.70 5.37
C ALA A 220 3.18 -10.36 5.46
N GLY A 221 2.84 -10.92 6.62
CA GLY A 221 1.54 -11.54 6.85
C GLY A 221 1.10 -11.56 8.31
N SER A 222 -0.07 -12.14 8.55
CA SER A 222 -0.70 -12.17 9.88
C SER A 222 0.12 -12.93 10.93
N GLN A 223 -0.07 -12.60 12.20
CA GLN A 223 0.61 -13.22 13.35
C GLN A 223 2.14 -13.24 13.23
N GLY A 224 2.71 -12.11 12.79
CA GLY A 224 4.15 -11.91 12.59
C GLY A 224 4.75 -12.84 11.54
N THR A 225 3.97 -13.26 10.53
CA THR A 225 4.46 -14.15 9.49
C THR A 225 5.34 -13.37 8.52
N VAL A 226 6.57 -13.84 8.30
CA VAL A 226 7.51 -13.27 7.33
C VAL A 226 8.07 -14.39 6.46
N LEU A 227 7.98 -14.20 5.14
CA LEU A 227 8.60 -15.06 4.15
C LEU A 227 9.66 -14.30 3.35
N THR A 228 10.69 -15.01 2.90
CA THR A 228 11.67 -14.48 1.94
C THR A 228 12.17 -15.54 0.98
N GLY A 229 12.64 -15.11 -0.18
CA GLY A 229 13.16 -15.97 -1.24
C GLY A 229 13.56 -15.16 -2.47
N LYS A 230 13.70 -15.85 -3.60
CA LYS A 230 13.85 -15.21 -4.91
C LYS A 230 12.55 -15.33 -5.71
N VAL A 231 12.20 -14.29 -6.45
CA VAL A 231 10.99 -14.30 -7.30
C VAL A 231 11.06 -15.49 -8.26
N GLY A 232 9.92 -16.15 -8.46
CA GLY A 232 9.82 -17.35 -9.30
C GLY A 232 10.33 -18.64 -8.65
N THR A 233 10.78 -18.60 -7.38
CA THR A 233 11.16 -19.79 -6.59
C THR A 233 10.29 -19.92 -5.34
N LYS A 234 10.18 -21.13 -4.79
CA LYS A 234 9.45 -21.37 -3.54
C LYS A 234 10.10 -20.58 -2.39
N PRO A 235 9.38 -19.63 -1.75
CA PRO A 235 9.93 -18.87 -0.65
C PRO A 235 10.01 -19.70 0.64
N THR A 236 10.67 -19.15 1.65
CA THR A 236 10.85 -19.77 2.97
C THR A 236 10.19 -18.93 4.05
N VAL A 237 9.50 -19.58 4.99
CA VAL A 237 8.96 -18.92 6.20
C VAL A 237 10.10 -18.73 7.19
N VAL A 238 10.52 -17.48 7.41
CA VAL A 238 11.63 -17.17 8.31
C VAL A 238 11.16 -16.70 9.69
N THR A 239 9.93 -16.20 9.79
CA THR A 239 9.29 -15.86 11.06
C THR A 239 7.83 -16.27 11.03
N ARG A 240 7.30 -16.81 12.14
CA ARG A 240 5.86 -17.07 12.34
C ARG A 240 5.53 -17.16 13.82
N LYS A 241 4.39 -16.61 14.25
CA LYS A 241 3.87 -16.71 15.63
C LYS A 241 4.84 -16.23 16.72
N THR A 242 5.87 -15.48 16.35
CA THR A 242 6.81 -14.84 17.27
C THR A 242 6.24 -13.51 17.79
N LEU A 243 5.44 -12.85 16.95
CA LEU A 243 4.66 -11.67 17.28
C LEU A 243 3.16 -12.01 17.17
N LYS A 244 2.37 -11.50 18.11
CA LYS A 244 0.90 -11.62 18.10
C LYS A 244 0.27 -10.35 17.48
N THR A 245 0.80 -9.92 16.35
CA THR A 245 0.30 -8.77 15.57
C THR A 245 0.38 -9.09 14.09
N ASP A 246 -0.50 -8.49 13.31
CA ASP A 246 -0.46 -8.61 11.86
C ASP A 246 0.47 -7.56 11.25
N LEU A 247 1.25 -8.00 10.26
CA LEU A 247 2.15 -7.14 9.50
C LEU A 247 1.47 -6.77 8.16
N TYR A 248 1.37 -5.48 7.87
CA TYR A 248 0.67 -4.93 6.70
C TYR A 248 1.59 -4.23 5.71
N ALA A 249 2.81 -3.88 6.12
CA ALA A 249 3.76 -3.16 5.29
C ALA A 249 5.14 -3.83 5.33
N VAL A 250 5.86 -3.78 4.22
CA VAL A 250 7.27 -4.20 4.14
C VAL A 250 8.02 -3.33 3.14
N THR A 251 9.24 -2.94 3.50
CA THR A 251 10.19 -2.31 2.57
C THR A 251 11.62 -2.68 2.97
N VAL A 252 12.59 -2.51 2.08
CA VAL A 252 14.00 -2.68 2.41
C VAL A 252 14.69 -1.33 2.38
N PHE A 253 15.33 -0.97 3.49
CA PHE A 253 16.07 0.29 3.61
C PHE A 253 17.49 0.01 4.06
N GLN A 254 18.48 0.51 3.30
CA GLN A 254 19.90 0.28 3.54
C GLN A 254 20.27 -1.22 3.72
N GLY A 255 19.61 -2.09 2.94
CA GLY A 255 19.83 -3.54 2.97
C GLY A 255 19.15 -4.27 4.13
N VAL A 256 18.39 -3.57 4.98
CA VAL A 256 17.65 -4.16 6.10
C VAL A 256 16.15 -4.14 5.78
N PRO A 257 15.44 -5.28 5.90
CA PRO A 257 13.99 -5.31 5.76
C PRO A 257 13.30 -4.71 6.99
N TYR A 258 12.37 -3.80 6.75
CA TYR A 258 11.48 -3.20 7.76
C TYR A 258 10.06 -3.68 7.52
N PHE A 259 9.36 -3.98 8.61
CA PHE A 259 7.99 -4.47 8.63
C PHE A 259 7.13 -3.57 9.50
N GLY A 260 5.97 -3.16 8.99
CA GLY A 260 4.98 -2.36 9.71
C GLY A 260 3.73 -3.17 9.97
N GLY A 261 3.09 -2.98 11.12
CA GLY A 261 1.87 -3.68 11.49
C GLY A 261 1.06 -2.95 12.57
N GLU A 262 0.11 -3.67 13.18
CA GLU A 262 -0.78 -3.07 14.20
C GLU A 262 -0.03 -2.61 15.45
N ALA A 263 1.05 -3.32 15.80
CA ALA A 263 1.82 -3.07 17.02
C ALA A 263 3.13 -2.31 16.78
N GLY A 264 3.27 -1.61 15.65
CA GLY A 264 4.43 -0.78 15.36
C GLY A 264 5.25 -1.19 14.15
N VAL A 265 6.51 -0.73 14.14
CA VAL A 265 7.50 -1.02 13.12
C VAL A 265 8.63 -1.87 13.68
N PHE A 266 9.08 -2.84 12.89
CA PHE A 266 10.12 -3.80 13.23
C PHE A 266 11.17 -3.85 12.13
N LYS A 267 12.44 -4.05 12.47
CA LYS A 267 13.48 -4.42 11.51
C LYS A 267 13.79 -5.91 11.63
N TYR A 268 14.10 -6.55 10.52
CA TYR A 268 14.52 -7.94 10.52
C TYR A 268 16.04 -8.05 10.51
N VAL A 269 16.62 -8.49 11.63
CA VAL A 269 18.07 -8.62 11.84
C VAL A 269 18.34 -9.93 12.57
N ASP A 270 19.39 -10.66 12.16
CA ASP A 270 19.83 -11.91 12.79
C ASP A 270 18.71 -12.95 13.03
N GLY A 271 17.79 -13.06 12.06
CA GLY A 271 16.71 -14.03 12.13
C GLY A 271 15.51 -13.61 12.98
N LYS A 272 15.43 -12.33 13.41
CA LYS A 272 14.41 -11.85 14.34
C LYS A 272 13.83 -10.51 13.91
N LEU A 273 12.56 -10.30 14.25
CA LEU A 273 11.92 -9.00 14.20
C LEU A 273 12.23 -8.23 15.49
N GLU A 274 12.98 -7.15 15.38
CA GLU A 274 13.30 -6.24 16.48
C GLU A 274 12.45 -4.97 16.38
N PRO A 275 11.77 -4.54 17.45
CA PRO A 275 10.98 -3.30 17.42
C PRO A 275 11.89 -2.09 17.24
N ILE A 276 11.43 -1.13 16.43
CA ILE A 276 12.11 0.17 16.30
C ILE A 276 11.77 1.04 17.51
N VAL A 277 12.81 1.70 18.03
CA VAL A 277 12.72 2.65 19.13
C VAL A 277 12.84 4.05 18.56
N ILE A 278 11.87 4.91 18.87
CA ILE A 278 11.84 6.33 18.49
C ILE A 278 11.75 7.13 19.80
N ASP A 279 12.64 8.11 19.97
CA ASP A 279 12.73 8.92 21.20
C ASP A 279 12.86 8.11 22.50
N GLY A 280 13.57 6.98 22.42
CA GLY A 280 13.85 6.12 23.58
C GLY A 280 12.72 5.17 23.97
N VAL A 281 11.60 5.15 23.24
CA VAL A 281 10.49 4.21 23.45
C VAL A 281 10.21 3.38 22.20
N PRO A 282 9.79 2.10 22.32
CA PRO A 282 9.31 1.34 21.18
C PRO A 282 8.15 2.06 20.48
N PHE A 283 8.21 2.18 19.17
CA PHE A 283 7.11 2.73 18.39
C PHE A 283 5.99 1.68 18.30
N THR A 284 4.82 1.97 18.85
CA THR A 284 3.70 1.02 18.96
C THR A 284 2.42 1.50 18.27
N GLU A 285 2.47 2.58 17.48
CA GLU A 285 1.30 2.99 16.68
C GLU A 285 1.14 2.07 15.46
N VAL A 286 -0.10 1.92 14.98
CA VAL A 286 -0.40 1.17 13.75
C VAL A 286 0.37 1.80 12.58
N VAL A 287 1.11 0.97 11.85
CA VAL A 287 1.80 1.35 10.62
C VAL A 287 0.95 0.94 9.42
N VAL A 288 0.59 1.93 8.61
CA VAL A 288 -0.23 1.77 7.41
C VAL A 288 0.65 1.40 6.21
N GLU A 289 1.77 2.10 6.01
CA GLU A 289 2.67 1.87 4.87
C GLU A 289 4.12 2.19 5.24
N LEU A 290 5.05 1.50 4.59
CA LEU A 290 6.49 1.74 4.67
C LEU A 290 7.06 1.86 3.26
N GLU A 291 7.86 2.89 3.00
CA GLU A 291 8.51 3.04 1.68
C GLU A 291 9.92 3.62 1.81
N ALA A 292 10.90 2.90 1.26
CA ALA A 292 12.24 3.44 1.03
C ALA A 292 12.29 4.25 -0.27
N LYS A 293 12.60 5.54 -0.18
CA LYS A 293 12.67 6.44 -1.35
C LYS A 293 13.78 7.47 -1.19
N ASP A 294 14.60 7.66 -2.22
CA ASP A 294 15.62 8.72 -2.30
C ASP A 294 16.51 8.85 -1.04
N GLY A 295 16.91 7.69 -0.49
CA GLY A 295 17.81 7.62 0.65
C GLY A 295 17.16 7.80 2.02
N VAL A 296 15.83 7.85 2.10
CA VAL A 296 15.08 7.87 3.38
C VAL A 296 14.06 6.72 3.44
N LEU A 297 13.71 6.31 4.65
CA LEU A 297 12.59 5.44 4.94
C LEU A 297 11.40 6.29 5.41
N TRP A 298 10.31 6.25 4.67
CA TRP A 298 9.04 6.81 5.08
C TRP A 298 8.22 5.78 5.85
N LEU A 299 7.55 6.24 6.90
CA LEU A 299 6.59 5.48 7.68
C LEU A 299 5.30 6.29 7.78
N LEU A 300 4.19 5.71 7.33
CA LEU A 300 2.87 6.27 7.52
C LEU A 300 2.18 5.56 8.68
N SER A 301 1.80 6.29 9.73
CA SER A 301 0.87 5.82 10.75
C SER A 301 -0.54 6.34 10.46
N ALA A 302 -1.53 5.88 11.23
CA ALA A 302 -2.90 6.37 11.10
C ALA A 302 -3.06 7.90 11.33
N LYS A 303 -2.08 8.54 11.99
CA LYS A 303 -2.18 9.96 12.39
C LYS A 303 -0.97 10.81 12.04
N LYS A 304 0.18 10.21 11.71
CA LYS A 304 1.45 10.91 11.51
C LYS A 304 2.21 10.34 10.31
N ILE A 305 3.08 11.16 9.73
CA ILE A 305 4.09 10.72 8.76
C ILE A 305 5.45 10.85 9.45
N LEU A 306 6.26 9.81 9.37
CA LEU A 306 7.62 9.81 9.89
C LEU A 306 8.62 9.56 8.76
N ARG A 307 9.81 10.14 8.89
CA ARG A 307 10.93 9.96 7.95
C ARG A 307 12.18 9.61 8.72
N PHE A 308 12.89 8.58 8.28
CA PHE A 308 14.18 8.14 8.82
C PHE A 308 15.27 8.28 7.75
N ASP A 309 16.35 9.00 8.06
CA ASP A 309 17.44 9.23 7.11
C ASP A 309 18.59 8.21 7.22
N GLY A 310 18.46 7.24 8.12
CA GLY A 310 19.51 6.28 8.48
C GLY A 310 20.16 6.56 9.84
N SER A 311 19.94 7.76 10.39
CA SER A 311 20.43 8.16 11.71
C SER A 311 19.30 8.62 12.62
N ASP A 312 18.47 9.55 12.13
CA ASP A 312 17.48 10.24 12.93
C ASP A 312 16.07 10.09 12.35
N TRP A 313 15.08 10.00 13.26
CA TRP A 313 13.67 10.02 12.93
C TRP A 313 13.11 11.44 13.04
N GLU A 314 12.41 11.87 12.00
CA GLU A 314 11.62 13.11 11.99
C GLU A 314 10.13 12.76 11.92
N THR A 315 9.31 13.47 12.68
CA THR A 315 7.85 13.33 12.68
C THR A 315 7.19 14.56 12.08
N PHE A 316 6.23 14.33 11.19
CA PHE A 316 5.43 15.36 10.53
C PHE A 316 3.95 15.17 10.85
N GLU A 317 3.41 16.11 11.61
CA GLU A 317 2.01 16.09 12.04
C GLU A 317 1.14 16.91 11.10
N HIS A 318 -0.03 16.36 10.77
CA HIS A 318 -1.08 17.10 10.08
C HIS A 318 -1.75 18.06 11.09
N PRO A 319 -1.97 19.34 10.74
CA PRO A 319 -2.60 20.32 11.64
C PRO A 319 -3.90 19.84 12.27
N GLY A 320 -4.70 19.06 11.53
CA GLY A 320 -5.95 18.48 12.02
C GLY A 320 -5.81 17.42 13.11
N ASN A 321 -4.63 16.81 13.23
CA ASN A 321 -4.35 15.71 14.17
C ASN A 321 -3.56 16.19 15.40
N ILE A 322 -3.16 17.45 15.43
CA ILE A 322 -2.49 18.08 16.57
C ILE A 322 -3.56 18.47 17.60
N ASP A 323 -3.32 18.28 18.89
CA ASP A 323 -4.23 18.76 19.93
C ASP A 323 -4.46 20.29 19.82
N PRO A 324 -5.69 20.80 20.00
CA PRO A 324 -6.00 22.23 19.87
C PRO A 324 -5.12 23.17 20.70
N ASP A 325 -4.69 22.77 21.90
CA ASP A 325 -3.82 23.58 22.75
C ASP A 325 -2.39 23.65 22.19
N THR A 326 -1.92 22.58 21.56
CA THR A 326 -0.63 22.57 20.87
C THR A 326 -0.67 23.41 19.59
N ARG A 327 -1.78 23.40 18.83
CA ARG A 327 -1.96 24.28 17.65
C ARG A 327 -1.86 25.76 17.98
N ARG A 328 -2.45 26.17 19.12
CA ARG A 328 -2.41 27.56 19.60
C ARG A 328 -0.98 28.03 19.90
N VAL A 329 -0.15 27.16 20.46
CA VAL A 329 1.28 27.44 20.70
C VAL A 329 2.06 27.52 19.39
N MET A 330 1.69 26.72 18.38
CA MET A 330 2.29 26.72 17.04
C MET A 330 1.78 27.83 16.11
N GLY A 331 0.85 28.68 16.56
CA GLY A 331 0.33 29.82 15.79
C GLY A 331 -0.60 29.46 14.62
N GLN A 332 -1.23 28.28 14.64
CA GLN A 332 -2.13 27.78 13.58
C GLN A 332 -3.62 28.08 13.89
#